data_AF-A0A0F9CKT4-F1
#
_entry.id   AF-A0A0F9CKT4-F1
#
_cell.length_a   1.000
_cell.length_b   1.000
_cell.length_c   1.000
_cell.angle_alpha   90.00
_cell.angle_beta   90.00
_cell.angle_gamma   90.00
#
_symmetry.space_group_name_H-M   'P 1'
#
loop_
_entity.id
_entity.type
_entity.pdbx_description
1 polymer ?
#
loop_
_entity_poly.entity_id
_entity_poly.type
_entity_poly.pdbx_seq_one_letter_code
_entity_poly.pdbx_strand_id
1 'polypeptide(L)'
;MASLNSLQARALAAQSTAIRNVDDLSHGLRIIHTSTAAITSVTCTTATNLVLIDADGTTTSTFSGDSTLGAVADTINASSNWKCKILDGLRATASASGFVENTTVTASTEHGELGYTLHIDNDSLDDYLLRCTYDRAVGVNMPLVGHRVKLVKFTYNVDVNGALAGAVRIYEWDPRDRTETLIWAAASVDATETTHDFSKAPITAKEGNDLVILITDTTSITDSGDNFLQAIYVRE
;
A
#
# COMPACT_ATOMS: atom_id res chain seq x y z
N MET A 1 32.00 13.47 -12.51
CA MET A 1 31.42 14.66 -11.83
C MET A 1 29.90 14.64 -11.75
N ALA A 2 29.16 14.15 -12.76
CA ALA A 2 27.69 14.06 -12.69
C ALA A 2 27.16 13.14 -11.56
N SER A 3 27.86 12.05 -11.23
CA SER A 3 27.43 11.10 -10.19
C SER A 3 27.50 11.67 -8.76
N LEU A 4 28.53 12.44 -8.42
CA LEU A 4 28.67 13.09 -7.12
C LEU A 4 27.57 14.13 -6.87
N ASN A 5 27.25 14.94 -7.89
CA ASN A 5 26.16 15.91 -7.80
C ASN A 5 24.79 15.23 -7.61
N SER A 6 24.57 14.09 -8.27
CA SER A 6 23.32 13.32 -8.09
C SER A 6 23.17 12.72 -6.69
N LEU A 7 24.27 12.28 -6.06
CA LEU A 7 24.26 11.77 -4.69
C LEU A 7 24.01 12.89 -3.67
N GLN A 8 24.62 14.05 -3.87
CA GLN A 8 24.37 15.23 -3.03
C GLN A 8 22.92 15.72 -3.14
N ALA A 9 22.35 15.73 -4.35
CA ALA A 9 20.96 16.10 -4.56
C ALA A 9 19.98 15.15 -3.85
N ARG A 10 20.22 13.83 -3.93
CA ARG A 10 19.42 12.83 -3.20
C ARG A 10 19.52 13.00 -1.69
N ALA A 11 20.73 13.22 -1.17
CA ALA A 11 20.93 13.44 0.25
C ALA A 11 20.18 14.70 0.75
N LEU A 12 20.09 15.76 -0.07
CA LEU A 12 19.34 16.98 0.25
C LEU A 12 17.82 16.79 0.13
N ALA A 13 17.36 15.93 -0.79
CA ALA A 13 15.94 15.63 -0.99
C ALA A 13 15.40 14.56 -0.02
N ALA A 14 16.28 13.86 0.69
CA ALA A 14 15.93 12.78 1.59
C ALA A 14 15.03 13.27 2.74
N GLN A 15 13.89 12.62 2.91
CA GLN A 15 12.92 12.92 3.96
C GLN A 15 12.59 11.66 4.74
N SER A 16 12.74 11.73 6.07
CA SER A 16 12.27 10.66 6.96
C SER A 16 10.76 10.74 7.11
N THR A 17 10.10 9.61 6.92
CA THR A 17 8.65 9.46 7.03
C THR A 17 8.35 8.32 8.00
N ALA A 18 7.33 8.51 8.82
CA ALA A 18 6.77 7.46 9.67
C ALA A 18 5.30 7.28 9.32
N ILE A 19 4.86 6.03 9.28
CA ILE A 19 3.47 5.66 8.99
C ILE A 19 3.11 4.48 9.87
N ARG A 20 1.86 4.45 10.30
CA ARG A 20 1.30 3.39 11.14
C ARG A 20 -0.07 3.02 10.61
N ASN A 21 -0.29 1.73 10.44
CA ASN A 21 -1.60 1.13 10.35
C ASN A 21 -1.93 0.58 11.73
N VAL A 22 -3.10 0.96 12.23
CA VAL A 22 -3.67 0.44 13.47
C VAL A 22 -4.87 -0.36 13.06
N ASP A 23 -5.06 -1.51 13.70
CA ASP A 23 -6.29 -2.29 13.58
C ASP A 23 -6.69 -2.58 12.11
N ASP A 24 -7.96 -2.88 11.89
CA ASP A 24 -8.60 -2.90 10.58
C ASP A 24 -8.56 -1.55 9.84
N LEU A 25 -8.83 -1.59 8.54
CA LEU A 25 -8.89 -0.45 7.62
C LEU A 25 -7.54 0.08 7.13
N SER A 26 -6.59 -0.83 6.87
CA SER A 26 -5.36 -0.44 6.14
C SER A 26 -5.71 0.16 4.78
N HIS A 27 -4.97 1.18 4.33
CA HIS A 27 -5.31 1.85 3.07
C HIS A 27 -4.98 0.92 1.90
N GLY A 28 -5.93 0.21 1.31
CA GLY A 28 -5.68 -0.74 0.23
C GLY A 28 -5.42 -0.10 -1.12
N LEU A 29 -6.39 0.68 -1.60
CA LEU A 29 -6.29 1.41 -2.87
C LEU A 29 -6.45 2.90 -2.63
N ARG A 30 -5.64 3.70 -3.33
CA ARG A 30 -5.86 5.13 -3.49
C ARG A 30 -6.17 5.44 -4.94
N ILE A 31 -7.22 6.20 -5.16
CA ILE A 31 -7.73 6.55 -6.49
C ILE A 31 -7.79 8.07 -6.60
N ILE A 32 -7.36 8.61 -7.74
CA ILE A 32 -7.56 10.02 -8.10
C ILE A 32 -8.29 10.12 -9.43
N HIS A 33 -9.03 11.20 -9.60
CA HIS A 33 -9.58 11.61 -10.88
C HIS A 33 -8.60 12.58 -11.55
N THR A 34 -8.39 12.43 -12.85
CA THR A 34 -7.34 13.15 -13.60
C THR A 34 -7.90 14.05 -14.69
N SER A 35 -9.22 14.06 -14.88
CA SER A 35 -9.89 14.91 -15.85
C SER A 35 -10.56 16.10 -15.16
N THR A 36 -11.04 17.05 -15.96
CA THR A 36 -11.83 18.19 -15.47
C THR A 36 -13.33 17.89 -15.38
N ALA A 37 -13.77 16.68 -15.75
CA ALA A 37 -15.16 16.27 -15.67
C ALA A 37 -15.64 16.25 -14.22
N ALA A 38 -16.91 16.59 -13.99
CA ALA A 38 -17.47 16.53 -12.64
C ALA A 38 -17.59 15.07 -12.18
N ILE A 39 -17.03 14.76 -11.01
CA ILE A 39 -17.21 13.46 -10.37
C ILE A 39 -18.64 13.36 -9.85
N THR A 40 -19.33 12.28 -10.22
CA THR A 40 -20.69 12.00 -9.76
C THR A 40 -20.68 11.13 -8.50
N SER A 41 -19.94 10.02 -8.52
CA SER A 41 -19.85 9.12 -7.36
C SER A 41 -18.65 8.18 -7.43
N VAL A 42 -18.17 7.76 -6.27
CA VAL A 42 -17.21 6.67 -6.11
C VAL A 42 -17.76 5.75 -5.02
N THR A 43 -18.10 4.52 -5.37
CA THR A 43 -18.80 3.59 -4.47
C THR A 43 -18.16 2.20 -4.51
N CYS A 44 -17.94 1.62 -3.33
CA CYS A 44 -17.56 0.22 -3.17
C CYS A 44 -18.78 -0.55 -2.66
N THR A 45 -19.13 -1.64 -3.34
CA THR A 45 -20.06 -2.64 -2.82
C THR A 45 -19.22 -3.78 -2.27
N THR A 46 -19.30 -3.99 -0.97
CA THR A 46 -18.66 -5.07 -0.22
C THR A 46 -18.56 -6.37 -1.03
N ALA A 47 -17.34 -6.89 -1.14
CA ALA A 47 -16.98 -8.14 -1.82
C ALA A 47 -17.53 -8.31 -3.26
N THR A 48 -18.06 -7.25 -3.87
CA THR A 48 -18.79 -7.31 -5.14
C THR A 48 -18.13 -6.49 -6.23
N ASN A 49 -18.02 -5.18 -6.04
CA ASN A 49 -17.50 -4.29 -7.06
C ASN A 49 -17.06 -2.92 -6.52
N LEU A 50 -16.31 -2.21 -7.36
CA LEU A 50 -16.02 -0.79 -7.24
C LEU A 50 -16.54 -0.08 -8.49
N VAL A 51 -17.28 1.00 -8.29
CA VAL A 51 -17.89 1.80 -9.36
C VAL A 51 -17.45 3.27 -9.22
N LEU A 52 -16.85 3.79 -10.29
CA LEU A 52 -16.40 5.18 -10.42
C LEU A 52 -17.22 5.85 -11.52
N ILE A 53 -17.89 6.95 -11.20
CA ILE A 53 -18.78 7.67 -12.13
C ILE A 53 -18.34 9.14 -12.19
N ASP A 54 -18.08 9.62 -13.41
CA ASP A 54 -17.93 11.03 -13.73
C ASP A 54 -18.91 11.42 -14.85
N ALA A 55 -18.84 12.67 -15.30
CA ALA A 55 -19.71 13.17 -16.36
C ALA A 55 -19.46 12.50 -17.74
N ASP A 56 -18.32 11.83 -17.93
CA ASP A 56 -17.94 11.20 -19.21
C ASP A 56 -18.30 9.71 -19.25
N GLY A 57 -18.49 9.06 -18.10
CA GLY A 57 -18.99 7.69 -18.05
C GLY A 57 -18.80 6.98 -16.73
N THR A 58 -18.81 5.65 -16.82
CA THR A 58 -18.69 4.75 -15.67
C THR A 58 -17.54 3.78 -15.87
N THR A 59 -16.68 3.68 -14.86
CA THR A 59 -15.66 2.64 -14.74
C THR A 59 -16.08 1.68 -13.63
N THR A 60 -16.20 0.39 -13.95
CA THR A 60 -16.58 -0.63 -12.98
C THR A 60 -15.54 -1.73 -12.95
N SER A 61 -15.06 -2.05 -11.76
CA SER A 61 -14.26 -3.25 -11.48
C SER A 61 -15.12 -4.23 -10.69
N THR A 62 -15.33 -5.43 -11.23
CA THR A 62 -16.15 -6.46 -10.58
C THR A 62 -15.23 -7.49 -9.95
N PHE A 63 -15.29 -7.69 -8.64
CA PHE A 63 -14.29 -8.47 -7.91
C PHE A 63 -14.29 -9.97 -8.26
N SER A 64 -15.36 -10.50 -8.86
CA SER A 64 -15.35 -11.86 -9.40
C SER A 64 -14.52 -12.00 -10.68
N GLY A 65 -14.38 -10.93 -11.48
CA GLY A 65 -13.53 -10.88 -12.68
C GLY A 65 -12.14 -10.31 -12.39
N ASP A 66 -12.10 -9.23 -11.61
CA ASP A 66 -10.89 -8.58 -11.10
C ASP A 66 -10.56 -9.14 -9.71
N SER A 67 -10.22 -10.43 -9.65
CA SER A 67 -10.14 -11.19 -8.38
C SER A 67 -9.01 -10.79 -7.45
N THR A 68 -8.14 -9.87 -7.84
CA THR A 68 -7.05 -9.36 -7.00
C THR A 68 -6.96 -7.85 -7.02
N LEU A 69 -6.33 -7.24 -6.01
CA LEU A 69 -6.07 -5.80 -5.97
C LEU A 69 -5.29 -5.31 -7.19
N GLY A 70 -4.37 -6.13 -7.70
CA GLY A 70 -3.64 -5.88 -8.95
C GLY A 70 -4.57 -5.75 -10.15
N ALA A 71 -5.53 -6.66 -10.30
CA ALA A 71 -6.50 -6.60 -11.39
C ALA A 71 -7.43 -5.38 -11.25
N VAL A 72 -7.93 -5.09 -10.04
CA VAL A 72 -8.76 -3.90 -9.77
C VAL A 72 -8.00 -2.62 -10.14
N ALA A 73 -6.75 -2.48 -9.69
CA ALA A 73 -5.92 -1.32 -9.99
C ALA A 73 -5.64 -1.18 -11.50
N ASP A 74 -5.40 -2.30 -12.19
CA ASP A 74 -5.16 -2.29 -13.63
C ASP A 74 -6.41 -1.88 -14.42
N THR A 75 -7.59 -2.37 -14.06
CA THR A 75 -8.88 -1.98 -14.65
C THR A 75 -9.13 -0.48 -14.51
N ILE A 76 -8.88 0.09 -13.33
CA ILE A 76 -9.04 1.54 -13.10
C ILE A 76 -8.01 2.34 -13.91
N ASN A 77 -6.74 1.92 -13.90
CA ASN A 77 -5.66 2.62 -14.60
C ASN A 77 -5.77 2.55 -16.14
N ALA A 78 -6.52 1.58 -16.67
CA ALA A 78 -6.88 1.49 -18.08
C ALA A 78 -7.96 2.51 -18.50
N SER A 79 -8.71 3.08 -17.55
CA SER A 79 -9.65 4.16 -17.83
C SER A 79 -8.92 5.47 -18.17
N SER A 80 -9.59 6.37 -18.90
CA SER A 80 -9.02 7.66 -19.31
C SER A 80 -8.94 8.67 -18.17
N ASN A 81 -9.89 8.61 -17.23
CA ASN A 81 -10.12 9.68 -16.28
C ASN A 81 -9.67 9.33 -14.86
N TRP A 82 -9.33 8.07 -14.58
CA TRP A 82 -8.96 7.63 -13.23
C TRP A 82 -7.55 7.06 -13.18
N LYS A 83 -6.90 7.25 -12.03
CA LYS A 83 -5.63 6.59 -11.68
C LYS A 83 -5.77 5.92 -10.33
N CYS A 84 -5.14 4.77 -10.18
CA CYS A 84 -5.19 3.95 -8.98
C CYS A 84 -3.78 3.50 -8.58
N LYS A 85 -3.50 3.54 -7.28
CA LYS A 85 -2.30 2.96 -6.68
C LYS A 85 -2.70 2.01 -5.56
N ILE A 86 -2.09 0.83 -5.55
CA ILE A 86 -2.14 -0.06 -4.39
C ILE A 86 -1.20 0.49 -3.34
N LEU A 87 -1.73 0.70 -2.15
CA LEU A 87 -0.98 1.15 -0.99
C LEU A 87 -0.68 -0.09 -0.14
N ASP A 88 -1.41 -0.30 0.95
CA ASP A 88 -1.14 -1.31 1.97
C ASP A 88 -1.77 -2.65 1.61
N GLY A 89 -1.38 -3.17 0.44
CA GLY A 89 -1.80 -4.45 -0.10
C GLY A 89 -0.79 -5.00 -1.10
N LEU A 90 -0.80 -6.31 -1.34
CA LEU A 90 -0.10 -6.94 -2.45
C LEU A 90 -1.02 -6.99 -3.67
N ARG A 91 -0.46 -7.05 -4.88
CA ARG A 91 -1.26 -7.23 -6.08
C ARG A 91 -1.98 -8.56 -6.14
N ALA A 92 -1.43 -9.57 -5.48
CA ALA A 92 -2.03 -10.89 -5.38
C ALA A 92 -3.16 -10.97 -4.33
N THR A 93 -3.27 -9.98 -3.43
CA THR A 93 -4.33 -9.94 -2.41
C THR A 93 -5.70 -10.03 -3.07
N ALA A 94 -6.54 -10.95 -2.59
CA ALA A 94 -7.86 -11.18 -3.13
C ALA A 94 -8.75 -9.95 -2.92
N SER A 95 -9.37 -9.44 -3.99
CA SER A 95 -10.20 -8.23 -3.92
C SER A 95 -11.50 -8.47 -3.16
N ALA A 96 -12.14 -9.63 -3.38
CA ALA A 96 -13.37 -9.98 -2.68
C ALA A 96 -13.15 -10.03 -1.17
N SER A 97 -12.12 -10.74 -0.69
CA SER A 97 -11.78 -10.85 0.74
C SER A 97 -11.27 -9.53 1.33
N GLY A 98 -10.40 -8.81 0.62
CA GLY A 98 -9.86 -7.55 1.13
C GLY A 98 -10.90 -6.44 1.26
N PHE A 99 -12.02 -6.52 0.52
CA PHE A 99 -13.10 -5.53 0.56
C PHE A 99 -14.41 -6.11 1.14
N VAL A 100 -14.32 -7.07 2.06
CA VAL A 100 -15.49 -7.67 2.75
C VAL A 100 -16.14 -6.71 3.75
N GLU A 101 -15.40 -5.87 4.46
CA GLU A 101 -16.01 -4.86 5.36
C GLU A 101 -15.90 -3.42 4.87
N ASN A 102 -15.35 -3.24 3.67
CA ASN A 102 -15.21 -1.93 3.04
C ASN A 102 -16.53 -1.43 2.43
N THR A 103 -17.41 -0.95 3.30
CA THR A 103 -18.68 -0.30 2.94
C THR A 103 -18.53 1.16 2.54
N THR A 104 -17.37 1.77 2.84
CA THR A 104 -17.20 3.23 2.71
C THR A 104 -15.88 3.60 2.04
N VAL A 105 -15.99 4.24 0.88
CA VAL A 105 -14.85 4.91 0.25
C VAL A 105 -14.61 6.24 0.95
N THR A 106 -13.41 6.44 1.50
CA THR A 106 -13.07 7.67 2.20
C THR A 106 -12.45 8.68 1.23
N ALA A 107 -13.07 9.85 1.10
CA ALA A 107 -12.51 10.95 0.32
C ALA A 107 -11.60 11.82 1.20
N SER A 108 -10.41 12.17 0.71
CA SER A 108 -9.50 13.11 1.38
C SER A 108 -8.68 13.88 0.37
N THR A 109 -8.36 15.14 0.68
CA THR A 109 -7.47 15.96 -0.13
C THR A 109 -6.04 15.83 0.38
N GLU A 110 -5.11 15.45 -0.51
CA GLU A 110 -3.68 15.42 -0.23
C GLU A 110 -2.96 16.28 -1.27
N HIS A 111 -2.15 17.23 -0.82
CA HIS A 111 -1.37 18.12 -1.72
C HIS A 111 -2.24 18.88 -2.73
N GLY A 112 -3.48 19.23 -2.35
CA GLY A 112 -4.43 19.93 -3.21
C GLY A 112 -5.26 19.04 -4.13
N GLU A 113 -4.95 17.73 -4.18
CA GLU A 113 -5.64 16.77 -5.04
C GLU A 113 -6.62 15.92 -4.23
N LEU A 114 -7.87 15.84 -4.71
CA LEU A 114 -8.89 14.99 -4.11
C LEU A 114 -8.63 13.54 -4.49
N GLY A 115 -8.44 12.69 -3.49
CA GLY A 115 -8.33 11.25 -3.68
C GLY A 115 -9.34 10.47 -2.85
N TYR A 116 -9.58 9.24 -3.28
CA TYR A 116 -10.51 8.29 -2.72
C TYR A 116 -9.73 7.07 -2.23
N THR A 117 -9.86 6.73 -0.96
CA THR A 117 -9.21 5.57 -0.36
C THR A 117 -10.23 4.46 -0.15
N LEU A 118 -9.92 3.28 -0.66
CA LEU A 118 -10.56 2.04 -0.27
C LEU A 118 -9.68 1.38 0.78
N HIS A 119 -10.29 1.05 1.92
CA HIS A 119 -9.65 0.35 3.00
C HIS A 119 -9.72 -1.17 2.81
N ILE A 120 -8.75 -1.88 3.36
CA ILE A 120 -8.72 -3.33 3.41
C ILE A 120 -9.15 -3.78 4.79
N ASP A 121 -9.95 -4.83 4.80
CA ASP A 121 -10.25 -5.65 5.98
C ASP A 121 -9.05 -6.59 6.20
N ASN A 122 -8.27 -6.30 7.24
CA ASN A 122 -7.02 -7.01 7.50
C ASN A 122 -7.31 -8.36 8.16
N ASP A 123 -8.33 -8.40 9.00
CA ASP A 123 -8.74 -9.59 9.74
C ASP A 123 -9.33 -10.65 8.80
N SER A 124 -10.11 -10.25 7.78
CA SER A 124 -10.57 -11.20 6.75
C SER A 124 -9.45 -11.71 5.84
N LEU A 125 -8.30 -11.03 5.78
CA LEU A 125 -7.15 -11.45 4.98
C LEU A 125 -6.09 -12.23 5.75
N ASP A 126 -6.15 -12.20 7.08
CA ASP A 126 -5.09 -12.67 7.97
C ASP A 126 -3.73 -12.02 7.67
N ASP A 127 -3.76 -10.77 7.18
CA ASP A 127 -2.59 -10.04 6.72
C ASP A 127 -2.59 -8.57 7.22
N TYR A 128 -1.51 -8.16 7.87
CA TYR A 128 -1.21 -6.74 8.15
C TYR A 128 -0.12 -6.26 7.19
N LEU A 129 -0.50 -5.37 6.29
CA LEU A 129 0.39 -4.84 5.26
C LEU A 129 0.68 -3.36 5.47
N LEU A 130 1.85 -2.93 5.03
CA LEU A 130 2.20 -1.52 4.96
C LEU A 130 3.15 -1.28 3.80
N ARG A 131 2.80 -0.33 2.92
CA ARG A 131 3.67 0.08 1.81
C ARG A 131 4.45 1.34 2.13
N CYS A 132 5.77 1.20 2.20
CA CYS A 132 6.71 2.30 2.17
C CYS A 132 6.88 2.75 0.72
N THR A 133 6.29 3.89 0.38
CA THR A 133 6.29 4.48 -0.96
C THR A 133 6.72 5.94 -0.87
N TYR A 134 7.34 6.46 -1.92
CA TYR A 134 7.64 7.90 -1.99
C TYR A 134 6.37 8.74 -1.96
N ASP A 135 5.39 8.35 -2.77
CA ASP A 135 4.12 9.04 -2.93
C ASP A 135 2.93 8.09 -2.69
N ARG A 136 2.07 8.47 -1.75
CA ARG A 136 0.79 7.80 -1.47
C ARG A 136 -0.36 8.45 -2.24
N ALA A 137 -0.16 9.64 -2.81
CA ALA A 137 -1.17 10.42 -3.54
C ALA A 137 -1.21 10.13 -5.05
N VAL A 138 -0.88 8.91 -5.49
CA VAL A 138 -1.06 8.45 -6.89
C VAL A 138 -0.34 9.30 -7.95
N GLY A 139 0.93 9.63 -7.71
CA GLY A 139 1.79 10.32 -8.67
C GLY A 139 1.84 11.84 -8.52
N VAL A 140 1.02 12.42 -7.64
CA VAL A 140 0.94 13.88 -7.39
C VAL A 140 2.27 14.45 -6.89
N ASN A 141 3.00 13.69 -6.06
CA ASN A 141 4.28 14.15 -5.51
C ASN A 141 5.49 13.48 -6.15
N MET A 142 5.31 12.68 -7.20
CA MET A 142 6.39 11.85 -7.71
C MET A 142 7.46 12.71 -8.43
N PRO A 143 8.76 12.55 -8.10
CA PRO A 143 9.82 13.30 -8.77
C PRO A 143 9.95 12.85 -10.23
N LEU A 144 10.19 13.81 -11.12
CA LEU A 144 10.33 13.57 -12.57
C LEU A 144 11.47 12.62 -12.94
N VAL A 145 12.52 12.56 -12.11
CA VAL A 145 13.75 11.80 -12.39
C VAL A 145 13.72 10.39 -11.75
N GLY A 146 12.62 10.04 -11.07
CA GLY A 146 12.48 8.81 -10.28
C GLY A 146 12.71 9.02 -8.80
N HIS A 147 12.43 7.99 -8.01
CA HIS A 147 12.52 8.01 -6.54
C HIS A 147 13.20 6.77 -5.99
N ARG A 148 13.53 6.81 -4.70
CA ARG A 148 13.98 5.64 -3.95
C ARG A 148 13.41 5.63 -2.54
N VAL A 149 13.13 4.43 -2.04
CA VAL A 149 12.66 4.20 -0.66
C VAL A 149 13.69 3.36 0.11
N LYS A 150 13.96 3.78 1.35
CA LYS A 150 14.83 3.06 2.29
C LYS A 150 14.08 2.76 3.58
N LEU A 151 13.82 1.51 3.87
CA LEU A 151 13.26 1.08 5.16
C LEU A 151 14.35 1.13 6.24
N VAL A 152 14.11 1.94 7.27
CA VAL A 152 15.03 2.13 8.40
C VAL A 152 14.67 1.20 9.54
N LYS A 153 13.39 1.13 9.90
CA LYS A 153 12.88 0.19 10.90
C LYS A 153 11.39 -0.02 10.73
N PHE A 154 10.89 -1.14 11.26
CA PHE A 154 9.47 -1.30 11.51
C PHE A 154 9.24 -1.97 12.86
N THR A 155 8.08 -1.68 13.43
CA THR A 155 7.60 -2.21 14.71
C THR A 155 6.17 -2.70 14.49
N TYR A 156 5.86 -3.88 15.00
CA TYR A 156 4.51 -4.43 14.95
C TYR A 156 4.14 -5.03 16.30
N ASN A 157 2.86 -5.02 16.61
CA ASN A 157 2.24 -5.86 17.61
C ASN A 157 1.01 -6.45 16.93
N VAL A 158 0.97 -7.76 16.70
CA VAL A 158 -0.14 -8.41 16.02
C VAL A 158 -0.41 -9.72 16.75
N ASP A 159 -1.66 -9.96 17.11
CA ASP A 159 -2.16 -11.23 17.65
C ASP A 159 -2.22 -12.27 16.52
N VAL A 160 -1.05 -12.75 16.13
CA VAL A 160 -0.88 -13.86 15.19
C VAL A 160 -1.00 -15.13 16.00
N ASN A 161 -2.05 -15.92 15.79
CA ASN A 161 -2.48 -17.08 16.59
C ASN A 161 -1.48 -18.26 16.61
N GLY A 162 -0.24 -17.98 17.02
CA GLY A 162 0.96 -18.80 16.83
C GLY A 162 2.06 -18.08 16.03
N ALA A 163 3.22 -17.90 16.67
CA ALA A 163 4.44 -17.49 15.98
C ALA A 163 4.81 -18.48 14.84
N LEU A 164 5.03 -17.97 13.64
CA LEU A 164 5.30 -18.77 12.44
C LEU A 164 6.58 -18.31 11.74
N ALA A 165 7.40 -19.28 11.31
CA ALA A 165 8.61 -18.99 10.54
C ALA A 165 8.25 -18.38 9.17
N GLY A 166 8.86 -17.24 8.84
CA GLY A 166 8.64 -16.57 7.57
C GLY A 166 7.28 -15.86 7.45
N ALA A 167 6.59 -15.62 8.56
CA ALA A 167 5.34 -14.85 8.60
C ALA A 167 5.56 -13.33 8.57
N VAL A 168 6.77 -12.86 8.88
CA VAL A 168 7.17 -11.46 8.67
C VAL A 168 7.96 -11.38 7.38
N ARG A 169 7.50 -10.59 6.41
CA ARG A 169 8.06 -10.52 5.07
C ARG A 169 8.23 -9.09 4.61
N ILE A 170 9.27 -8.85 3.81
CA ILE A 170 9.44 -7.61 3.07
C ILE A 170 9.54 -7.94 1.59
N TYR A 171 8.66 -7.32 0.80
CA TYR A 171 8.66 -7.37 -0.64
C TYR A 171 9.18 -6.08 -1.23
N GLU A 172 9.90 -6.20 -2.35
CA GLU A 172 10.18 -5.09 -3.25
C GLU A 172 9.15 -5.08 -4.39
N TRP A 173 8.49 -3.95 -4.59
CA TRP A 173 7.52 -3.74 -5.66
C TRP A 173 8.17 -3.04 -6.85
N ASP A 174 8.18 -3.71 -8.02
CA ASP A 174 8.59 -3.11 -9.29
C ASP A 174 7.37 -2.72 -10.14
N PRO A 175 7.07 -1.42 -10.31
CA PRO A 175 5.93 -0.98 -11.10
C PRO A 175 6.07 -1.21 -12.61
N ARG A 176 7.27 -1.46 -13.13
CA ARG A 176 7.51 -1.69 -14.57
C ARG A 176 7.11 -3.10 -14.96
N ASP A 177 7.57 -4.07 -14.19
CA ASP A 177 7.31 -5.50 -14.43
C ASP A 177 6.01 -5.97 -13.76
N ARG A 178 5.44 -5.12 -12.91
CA ARG A 178 4.27 -5.40 -12.08
C ARG A 178 4.46 -6.59 -11.15
N THR A 179 5.63 -6.70 -10.53
CA THR A 179 6.00 -7.83 -9.65
C THR A 179 6.33 -7.41 -8.23
N GLU A 180 5.85 -8.17 -7.25
CA GLU A 180 6.36 -8.16 -5.87
C GLU A 180 7.37 -9.29 -5.67
N THR A 181 8.61 -8.95 -5.25
CA THR A 181 9.68 -9.93 -4.99
C THR A 181 10.00 -9.98 -3.50
N LEU A 182 9.96 -11.16 -2.88
CA LEU A 182 10.39 -11.34 -1.49
C LEU A 182 11.90 -11.11 -1.37
N ILE A 183 12.30 -10.16 -0.52
CA ILE A 183 13.72 -9.80 -0.32
C ILE A 183 14.22 -10.06 1.10
N TRP A 184 13.32 -10.20 2.07
CA TRP A 184 13.65 -10.50 3.45
C TRP A 184 12.48 -11.17 4.15
N ALA A 185 12.79 -12.09 5.09
CA ALA A 185 11.78 -12.75 5.91
C ALA A 185 12.32 -13.07 7.31
N ALA A 186 11.42 -13.12 8.30
CA ALA A 186 11.68 -13.57 9.66
C ALA A 186 10.46 -14.31 10.23
N ALA A 187 10.66 -14.94 11.40
CA ALA A 187 9.54 -15.47 12.17
C ALA A 187 8.70 -14.33 12.77
N SER A 188 7.38 -14.53 12.86
CA SER A 188 6.51 -13.64 13.64
C SER A 188 6.65 -13.89 15.13
N VAL A 189 6.20 -12.92 15.92
CA VAL A 189 6.05 -13.01 17.37
C VAL A 189 4.60 -12.66 17.68
N ASP A 190 3.95 -13.51 18.46
CA ASP A 190 2.54 -13.38 18.82
C ASP A 190 2.33 -12.33 19.94
N ALA A 191 1.35 -11.45 19.72
CA ALA A 191 0.80 -10.48 20.66
C ALA A 191 1.85 -9.72 21.50
N THR A 192 3.02 -9.48 20.89
CA THR A 192 4.16 -8.84 21.53
C THR A 192 4.76 -7.81 20.59
N GLU A 193 4.90 -6.59 21.07
CA GLU A 193 5.59 -5.54 20.32
C GLU A 193 7.01 -5.98 19.93
N THR A 194 7.24 -6.09 18.63
CA THR A 194 8.47 -6.57 18.03
C THR A 194 9.00 -5.54 17.06
N THR A 195 10.28 -5.19 17.22
CA THR A 195 10.96 -4.20 16.36
C THR A 195 12.07 -4.87 15.55
N HIS A 196 12.08 -4.60 14.25
CA HIS A 196 13.19 -4.91 13.35
C HIS A 196 13.88 -3.60 12.94
N ASP A 197 15.13 -3.44 13.37
CA ASP A 197 15.93 -2.23 13.15
C ASP A 197 17.01 -2.47 12.07
N PHE A 198 16.90 -1.72 10.97
CA PHE A 198 17.83 -1.70 9.85
C PHE A 198 18.59 -0.37 9.77
N SER A 199 18.58 0.47 10.81
CA SER A 199 19.18 1.81 10.78
C SER A 199 20.66 1.83 10.40
N LYS A 200 21.41 0.76 10.71
CA LYS A 200 22.82 0.59 10.32
C LYS A 200 23.01 0.08 8.89
N ALA A 201 22.01 -0.62 8.35
CA ALA A 201 22.03 -1.17 6.99
C ALA A 201 20.61 -1.15 6.39
N PRO A 202 20.08 0.03 6.01
CA PRO A 202 18.69 0.16 5.59
C PRO A 202 18.37 -0.69 4.37
N ILE A 203 17.23 -1.38 4.40
CA ILE A 203 16.74 -2.10 3.22
C ILE A 203 16.34 -1.06 2.19
N THR A 204 17.05 -1.04 1.08
CA THR A 204 16.94 0.01 0.06
C THR A 204 16.35 -0.59 -1.21
N ALA A 205 15.19 -0.10 -1.63
CA ALA A 205 14.57 -0.50 -2.89
C ALA A 205 15.46 -0.09 -4.09
N LYS A 206 15.28 -0.71 -5.24
CA LYS A 206 15.84 -0.22 -6.50
C LYS A 206 15.17 1.11 -6.88
N GLU A 207 15.76 1.80 -7.85
CA GLU A 207 15.20 3.06 -8.35
C GLU A 207 13.79 2.84 -8.92
N GLY A 208 12.85 3.69 -8.51
CA GLY A 208 11.44 3.66 -8.89
C GLY A 208 10.60 2.61 -8.16
N ASN A 209 11.21 1.79 -7.30
CA ASN A 209 10.54 0.71 -6.59
C ASN A 209 10.08 1.15 -5.19
N ASP A 210 9.05 0.48 -4.69
CA ASP A 210 8.55 0.66 -3.32
C ASP A 210 8.86 -0.60 -2.48
N LEU A 211 8.70 -0.50 -1.16
CA LEU A 211 8.80 -1.65 -0.25
C LEU A 211 7.44 -1.92 0.39
N VAL A 212 7.11 -3.19 0.57
CA VAL A 212 5.88 -3.63 1.26
C VAL A 212 6.29 -4.54 2.41
N ILE A 213 5.87 -4.19 3.62
CA ILE A 213 6.00 -5.04 4.81
C ILE A 213 4.69 -5.82 4.94
N LEU A 214 4.80 -7.11 5.24
CA LEU A 214 3.67 -8.00 5.49
C LEU A 214 3.92 -8.80 6.77
N ILE A 215 2.96 -8.77 7.68
CA ILE A 215 2.79 -9.74 8.77
C ILE A 215 1.60 -10.61 8.40
N THR A 216 1.75 -11.93 8.36
CA THR A 216 0.69 -12.86 7.96
C THR A 216 0.53 -13.98 8.98
N ASP A 217 -0.68 -14.51 9.14
CA ASP A 217 -0.91 -15.80 9.77
C ASP A 217 -1.62 -16.76 8.80
N THR A 218 -1.45 -18.07 9.02
CA THR A 218 -2.10 -19.11 8.20
C THR A 218 -3.47 -19.52 8.69
N THR A 219 -3.90 -19.02 9.86
CA THR A 219 -5.10 -19.50 10.56
C THR A 219 -6.08 -18.38 10.81
N SER A 220 -5.62 -17.34 11.51
CA SER A 220 -6.41 -16.17 11.86
C SER A 220 -5.51 -15.10 12.48
N ILE A 221 -5.67 -13.84 12.10
CA ILE A 221 -5.28 -12.75 13.00
C ILE A 221 -6.46 -12.44 13.91
N THR A 222 -6.21 -12.39 15.23
CA THR A 222 -7.28 -12.06 16.18
C THR A 222 -7.52 -10.55 16.16
N ASP A 223 -8.78 -10.15 15.93
CA ASP A 223 -9.22 -8.75 16.10
C ASP A 223 -8.84 -8.25 17.50
N SER A 224 -8.01 -7.22 17.53
CA SER A 224 -7.51 -6.62 18.74
C SER A 224 -7.13 -5.16 18.48
N GLY A 225 -7.67 -4.25 19.30
CA GLY A 225 -7.32 -2.83 19.25
C GLY A 225 -5.85 -2.53 19.58
N ASP A 226 -5.09 -3.52 20.07
CA ASP A 226 -3.64 -3.43 20.27
C ASP A 226 -2.85 -3.77 19.00
N ASN A 227 -3.50 -4.27 17.93
CA ASN A 227 -2.87 -4.61 16.67
C ASN A 227 -2.37 -3.35 15.95
N PHE A 228 -1.11 -3.37 15.54
CA PHE A 228 -0.55 -2.35 14.66
C PHE A 228 0.67 -2.82 13.88
N LEU A 229 0.92 -2.15 12.77
CA LEU A 229 2.17 -2.17 12.02
C LEU A 229 2.62 -0.74 11.74
N GLN A 230 3.82 -0.39 12.18
CA GLN A 230 4.43 0.92 11.98
C GLN A 230 5.78 0.79 11.29
N ALA A 231 6.04 1.66 10.31
CA ALA A 231 7.34 1.75 9.65
C ALA A 231 7.92 3.16 9.72
N ILE A 232 9.24 3.23 9.80
CA ILE A 232 10.02 4.44 9.53
C ILE A 232 10.90 4.18 8.32
N TYR A 233 10.78 5.03 7.32
CA TYR A 233 11.52 4.93 6.07
C TYR A 233 11.95 6.31 5.59
N VAL A 234 12.93 6.33 4.70
CA VAL A 234 13.40 7.54 4.02
C VAL A 234 12.94 7.48 2.58
N ARG A 235 12.41 8.59 2.08
CA ARG A 235 12.12 8.82 0.66
C ARG A 235 13.14 9.81 0.11
N GLU A 236 13.75 9.50 -1.04
CA GLU A 236 14.76 10.33 -1.71
C GLU A 236 14.60 10.34 -3.23
#